data_AF-A0A920J8N5-F1
#
_entry.id   AF-A0A920J8N5-F1
#
_cell.length_a   1.000
_cell.length_b   1.000
_cell.length_c   1.000
_cell.angle_alpha   90.00
_cell.angle_beta   90.00
_cell.angle_gamma   90.00
#
_symmetry.space_group_name_H-M   'P 1'
#
loop_
_entity.id
_entity.type
_entity.pdbx_description
1 polymer ?
#
loop_
_entity_poly.entity_id
_entity_poly.type
_entity_poly.pdbx_seq_one_letter_code
_entity_poly.pdbx_strand_id
1 'polypeptide(L)' 'MKNNFPESDITISAQYRLVDFYENLGFETEGNVYLEDDIEHIKMTLKSK' A
#
# COMPACT_ATOMS: atom_id res chain seq x y z
N MET A 1 5.60 -22.04 2.70
CA MET A 1 6.19 -20.74 3.07
C MET A 1 5.28 -20.14 4.14
N LYS A 2 5.53 -20.46 5.40
CA LYS A 2 5.94 -19.52 6.47
C LYS A 2 4.86 -18.49 6.83
N ASN A 3 3.94 -18.92 7.71
CA ASN A 3 3.05 -18.09 8.54
C ASN A 3 3.87 -17.24 9.53
N ASN A 4 4.67 -16.28 9.04
CA ASN A 4 5.62 -15.55 9.88
C ASN A 4 5.10 -14.20 10.40
N PHE A 5 3.92 -13.77 9.95
CA PHE A 5 3.30 -12.51 10.37
C PHE A 5 1.79 -12.66 10.53
N PRO A 6 1.32 -13.52 11.45
CA PRO A 6 -0.08 -13.42 11.85
C PRO A 6 -0.30 -11.99 12.38
N GLU A 7 -1.33 -11.31 11.88
CA GLU A 7 -1.82 -10.03 12.42
C GLU A 7 -0.97 -8.78 12.14
N SER A 8 0.01 -8.83 11.24
CA SER A 8 0.73 -7.61 10.83
C SER A 8 0.06 -6.92 9.65
N ASP A 9 -0.05 -5.59 9.74
CA ASP A 9 -0.42 -4.74 8.62
C ASP A 9 0.61 -4.86 7.48
N ILE A 10 0.13 -4.86 6.24
CA ILE A 10 0.98 -4.87 5.05
C ILE A 10 1.04 -3.44 4.51
N THR A 11 2.21 -2.84 4.49
CA THR A 11 2.43 -1.50 3.95
C THR A 11 3.24 -1.58 2.66
N ILE A 12 2.82 -0.82 1.64
CA ILE A 12 3.50 -0.71 0.34
C ILE A 12 3.67 0.77 -0.05
N SER A 13 4.72 1.06 -0.84
CA SER A 13 4.83 2.28 -1.65
C SER A 13 4.25 1.95 -3.02
N ALA A 14 3.04 2.43 -3.32
CA ALA A 14 2.36 2.17 -4.58
C ALA A 14 2.48 3.36 -5.53
N GLN A 15 2.56 3.12 -6.84
CA GLN A 15 2.40 4.20 -7.81
C GLN A 15 0.99 4.79 -7.69
N TYR A 16 0.87 6.11 -7.62
CA TYR A 16 -0.39 6.81 -7.38
C TYR A 16 -1.49 6.45 -8.39
N ARG A 17 -1.12 6.25 -9.66
CA ARG A 17 -2.03 5.81 -10.72
C ARG A 17 -2.67 4.42 -10.52
N LEU A 18 -2.19 3.63 -9.56
CA LEU A 18 -2.69 2.28 -9.25
C LEU A 18 -3.52 2.24 -7.95
N VAL A 19 -3.85 3.38 -7.34
CA VAL A 19 -4.61 3.45 -6.10
C VAL A 19 -5.90 2.62 -6.20
N ASP A 20 -6.74 2.86 -7.20
CA ASP A 20 -8.00 2.12 -7.38
C ASP A 20 -7.81 0.60 -7.45
N PHE A 21 -6.70 0.13 -8.04
CA PHE A 21 -6.39 -1.30 -8.09
C PHE A 21 -6.10 -1.87 -6.70
N TYR A 22 -5.30 -1.16 -5.89
CA TYR A 22 -4.96 -1.60 -4.54
C TYR A 22 -6.12 -1.41 -3.55
N GLU A 23 -6.95 -0.39 -3.72
CA GLU A 23 -8.20 -0.21 -2.96
C GLU A 23 -9.16 -1.39 -3.18
N ASN A 24 -9.27 -1.89 -4.43
CA ASN A 24 -10.04 -3.10 -4.72
C ASN A 24 -9.47 -4.37 -4.07
N LEU A 25 -8.18 -4.38 -3.69
CA LEU A 25 -7.55 -5.45 -2.92
C LEU A 25 -7.65 -5.24 -1.40
N GLY A 26 -8.24 -4.13 -0.95
CA GLY A 26 -8.45 -3.78 0.46
C GLY A 26 -7.34 -2.92 1.09
N PHE A 27 -6.41 -2.40 0.30
CA PHE A 27 -5.44 -1.43 0.80
C PHE A 27 -6.09 -0.05 0.94
N GLU A 28 -5.64 0.71 1.93
CA GLU A 28 -6.07 2.09 2.16
C GLU A 28 -4.88 3.04 1.95
N THR A 29 -5.10 4.19 1.32
CA THR A 29 -4.06 5.23 1.18
C THR A 29 -3.70 5.83 2.53
N GLU A 30 -2.40 6.05 2.77
CA GLU A 30 -1.88 6.62 4.00
C GLU A 30 -0.94 7.80 3.70
N GLY A 31 -1.32 9.00 4.15
CA GLY A 31 -0.50 10.21 3.96
C GLY A 31 -0.67 10.88 2.60
N ASN A 32 0.39 11.50 2.09
CA ASN A 32 0.38 12.33 0.89
C ASN A 32 1.16 11.68 -0.25
N VAL A 33 0.82 12.05 -1.49
CA VAL A 33 1.59 11.68 -2.70
C VAL A 33 2.99 12.30 -2.64
N TYR A 34 4.00 11.54 -3.03
CA TYR A 34 5.39 11.97 -3.16
C TYR A 34 6.01 11.47 -4.47
N LEU A 35 7.10 12.09 -4.90
CA LEU A 35 7.86 11.65 -6.06
C LEU A 35 8.96 10.66 -5.64
N GLU A 36 9.07 9.56 -6.36
CA GLU A 36 10.17 8.59 -6.29
C GLU A 36 10.54 8.26 -7.74
N ASP A 37 11.80 8.51 -8.13
CA ASP A 37 12.28 8.43 -9.52
C ASP A 37 11.40 9.17 -10.54
N ASP A 38 10.99 10.41 -10.21
CA ASP A 38 10.08 11.26 -11.01
C ASP A 38 8.69 10.66 -11.27
N ILE A 39 8.30 9.63 -10.52
CA ILE A 39 6.98 9.00 -10.58
C ILE A 39 6.22 9.27 -9.27
N GLU A 40 4.94 9.64 -9.39
CA GLU A 40 4.06 9.82 -8.23
C GLU A 40 3.77 8.49 -7.54
N HIS A 41 4.10 8.45 -6.24
CA HIS A 41 3.87 7.33 -5.34
C HIS A 41 3.07 7.77 -4.12
N ILE A 42 2.39 6.81 -3.49
CA ILE A 42 1.66 7.00 -2.24
C ILE A 42 1.82 5.75 -1.38
N LYS A 43 1.95 5.96 -0.06
CA LYS A 43 1.96 4.84 0.89
C LYS A 43 0.55 4.27 0.98
N MET A 44 0.42 2.95 0.97
CA MET A 44 -0.85 2.27 1.20
C MET A 44 -0.68 1.13 2.21
N THR A 45 -1.71 0.88 3.01
CA THR A 45 -1.69 -0.11 4.09
C THR A 45 -2.92 -1.02 4.01
N LEU A 46 -2.71 -2.33 4.02
CA LEU A 46 -3.76 -3.34 4.19
C LEU A 46 -3.74 -3.80 5.66
N LYS A 47 -4.85 -3.57 6.36
CA LYS A 47 -4.98 -3.93 7.78
C LYS A 47 -5.16 -5.42 7.96
N SER A 48 -4.40 -6.01 8.89
CA SER A 48 -4.70 -7.36 9.36
C SER A 48 -5.99 -7.34 10.19
N LYS A 49 -6.81 -8.40 10.09
CA LYS A 49 -8.02 -8.57 10.90
C LYS A 49 -7.72 -9.25 12.23
#